data_AF-A0A6I4MRM1-F1
#
_entry.id   AF-A0A6I4MRM1-F1
#
_cell.length_a   1.000
_cell.length_b   1.000
_cell.length_c   1.000
_cell.angle_alpha   90.00
_cell.angle_beta   90.00
_cell.angle_gamma   90.00
#
_symmetry.space_group_name_H-M   'P 1'
#
loop_
_entity.id
_entity.type
_entity.pdbx_description
1 polymer ?
#
loop_
_entity_poly.entity_id
_entity_poly.type
_entity_poly.pdbx_seq_one_letter_code
_entity_poly.pdbx_strand_id
1 'polypeptide(L)'
;MRRRPSICDACARLQQRANPGAETSLDTWIPYCDAFPERVPAEIYTGGFDHREPFEGDRGIRFEMRPGGERALASYERAQARKREAQRQDG
;
A
#
# COMPACT_ATOMS: atom_id res chain seq x y z
N MET A 1 2.14 -16.00 5.69
CA MET A 1 1.45 -15.57 4.45
C MET A 1 2.13 -14.35 3.88
N ARG A 2 2.22 -14.22 2.54
CA ARG A 2 2.70 -12.98 1.90
C ARG A 2 1.56 -11.96 1.90
N ARG A 3 1.85 -10.72 2.33
CA ARG A 3 0.92 -9.57 2.26
C ARG A 3 0.43 -9.36 0.83
N ARG A 4 -0.83 -8.93 0.65
CA ARG A 4 -1.35 -8.54 -0.67
C ARG A 4 -0.55 -7.35 -1.23
N PRO A 5 -0.26 -7.31 -2.54
CA PRO A 5 0.41 -6.16 -3.14
C PRO A 5 -0.41 -4.88 -2.91
N SER A 6 0.25 -3.78 -2.55
CA SER A 6 -0.34 -2.45 -2.49
C SER A 6 0.30 -1.55 -3.52
N ILE A 7 -0.45 -0.56 -3.99
CA ILE A 7 0.10 0.50 -4.83
C ILE A 7 1.27 1.23 -4.17
N CYS A 8 1.27 1.33 -2.83
CA CYS A 8 2.36 1.95 -2.09
C CYS A 8 3.70 1.24 -2.32
N ASP A 9 3.73 -0.06 -2.65
CA ASP A 9 4.97 -0.81 -2.92
C ASP A 9 5.72 -0.30 -4.17
N ALA A 10 5.01 0.42 -5.06
CA ALA A 10 5.54 1.08 -6.24
C ALA A 10 5.82 2.58 -6.03
N CYS A 11 5.52 3.13 -4.85
CA CYS A 11 5.62 4.57 -4.58
C CYS A 11 7.05 4.98 -4.23
N ALA A 12 7.52 6.11 -4.78
CA ALA A 12 8.81 6.74 -4.48
C ALA A 12 8.91 7.23 -3.03
N ARG A 13 7.77 7.54 -2.42
CA ARG A 13 7.69 8.08 -1.05
C ARG A 13 7.58 7.00 0.02
N LEU A 14 7.35 5.73 -0.35
CA LEU A 14 7.20 4.67 0.65
C LEU A 14 8.54 4.34 1.28
N GLN A 15 8.59 4.46 2.60
CA GLN A 15 9.71 4.06 3.44
C GLN A 15 9.25 3.03 4.48
N GLN A 16 10.20 2.29 5.04
CA GLN A 16 9.95 1.32 6.10
C GLN A 16 10.94 1.56 7.23
N ARG A 17 10.45 1.60 8.47
CA ARG A 17 11.29 1.65 9.67
C ARG A 17 11.05 0.43 10.53
N ALA A 18 12.07 0.01 11.27
CA ALA A 18 11.92 -1.08 12.22
C ALA A 18 10.90 -0.69 13.30
N ASN A 19 10.06 -1.64 13.68
CA ASN A 19 9.18 -1.54 14.83
C ASN A 19 9.83 -2.26 16.02
N PRO A 20 10.47 -1.55 16.96
CA PRO A 20 11.07 -2.17 18.13
C PRO A 20 10.02 -2.77 19.09
N GLY A 21 8.76 -2.34 18.99
CA GLY A 21 7.64 -2.87 19.77
C GLY A 21 6.89 -4.02 19.09
N ALA A 22 7.42 -4.58 17.99
CA ALA A 22 6.75 -5.66 17.29
C ALA A 22 6.72 -6.94 18.13
N GLU A 23 5.52 -7.34 18.56
CA GLU A 23 5.29 -8.61 19.26
C GLU A 23 5.35 -9.83 18.32
N THR A 24 5.22 -9.61 17.02
CA THR A 24 5.24 -10.66 16.00
C THR A 24 6.10 -10.28 14.80
N SER A 25 6.60 -11.28 14.07
CA SER A 25 7.35 -11.07 12.81
C SER A 25 6.54 -10.36 11.72
N LEU A 26 5.22 -10.21 11.90
CA LEU A 26 4.35 -9.53 10.94
C LEU A 26 4.33 -8.01 11.10
N ASP A 27 4.64 -7.49 12.30
CA ASP A 27 4.61 -6.05 12.61
C ASP A 27 6.02 -5.47 12.79
N THR A 28 7.07 -6.22 12.39
CA THR A 28 8.48 -5.82 12.50
C THR A 28 8.82 -4.56 11.69
N TRP A 29 8.01 -4.21 10.69
CA TRP A 29 8.25 -3.07 9.82
C TRP A 29 7.03 -2.15 9.78
N ILE A 30 7.25 -0.86 10.06
CA ILE A 30 6.24 0.19 9.95
C ILE A 30 6.41 0.85 8.59
N PRO A 31 5.45 0.71 7.65
CA PRO A 31 5.44 1.48 6.42
C PRO A 31 5.02 2.92 6.73
N TYR A 32 5.74 3.90 6.20
CA TYR A 32 5.42 5.33 6.33
C TYR A 32 5.83 6.07 5.05
N CYS A 33 5.30 7.27 4.86
CA CYS A 33 5.65 8.14 3.72
C CYS A 33 5.39 9.61 4.07
N ASP A 34 5.68 10.54 3.18
CA ASP A 34 5.46 11.98 3.43
C ASP A 34 3.97 12.31 3.71
N ALA A 35 3.06 11.57 3.08
CA ALA A 35 1.61 11.68 3.30
C ALA A 35 1.22 11.22 4.72
N PHE A 36 1.84 10.12 5.18
CA PHE A 36 1.61 9.50 6.49
C PHE A 36 2.95 9.24 7.18
N PRO A 37 3.55 10.24 7.85
CA PRO A 37 4.89 10.10 8.41
C PRO A 37 4.95 9.14 9.60
N GLU A 38 3.82 8.89 10.27
CA GLU A 38 3.75 7.98 11.41
C GLU A 38 3.62 6.52 10.97
N ARG A 39 2.60 6.22 10.16
CA ARG A 39 2.32 4.89 9.61
C ARG A 39 1.30 5.03 8.47
N VAL A 40 1.51 4.32 7.36
CA VAL A 40 0.49 4.19 6.30
C VAL A 40 -0.69 3.37 6.84
N PRO A 41 -1.93 3.88 6.77
CA PRO A 41 -3.12 3.15 7.22
C PRO A 41 -3.24 1.76 6.60
N ALA A 42 -3.77 0.80 7.36
CA ALA A 42 -3.92 -0.58 6.90
C ALA A 42 -4.89 -0.68 5.72
N GLU A 43 -5.89 0.18 5.65
CA GLU A 43 -6.85 0.31 4.56
C GLU A 43 -6.15 0.54 3.21
N ILE A 44 -5.08 1.31 3.23
CA ILE A 44 -4.24 1.59 2.06
C ILE A 44 -3.20 0.49 1.87
N TYR A 45 -2.47 0.17 2.93
CA TYR A 45 -1.32 -0.71 2.84
C TYR A 45 -1.71 -2.19 2.67
N THR A 46 -2.76 -2.69 3.31
CA THR A 46 -3.20 -4.10 3.22
C THR A 46 -4.63 -4.25 2.66
N GLY A 47 -5.49 -3.25 2.81
CA GLY A 47 -6.86 -3.20 2.31
C GLY A 47 -6.97 -3.00 0.80
N GLY A 48 -5.88 -2.51 0.17
CA GLY A 48 -5.81 -2.28 -1.27
C GLY A 48 -6.63 -1.08 -1.71
N PHE A 49 -6.69 -0.01 -0.91
CA PHE A 49 -7.15 1.28 -1.38
C PHE A 49 -6.16 1.85 -2.42
N ASP A 50 -6.69 2.45 -3.48
CA ASP A 50 -5.87 3.07 -4.52
C ASP A 50 -5.44 4.47 -4.08
N HIS A 51 -4.25 4.58 -3.50
CA HIS A 51 -3.69 5.85 -3.02
C HIS A 51 -3.20 6.79 -4.15
N ARG A 52 -3.70 6.60 -5.38
CA ARG A 52 -3.80 7.68 -6.38
C ARG A 52 -4.95 8.63 -6.06
N GLU A 53 -6.00 8.10 -5.43
CA GLU A 53 -7.13 8.86 -4.92
C GLU A 53 -6.75 9.52 -3.58
N PRO A 54 -7.34 10.70 -3.27
CA PRO A 54 -7.14 11.33 -1.99
C PRO A 54 -7.67 10.45 -0.86
N PHE A 55 -6.94 10.40 0.24
CA PHE A 55 -7.34 9.71 1.47
C PHE A 55 -7.33 10.68 2.64
N GLU A 56 -8.23 10.49 3.61
CA GLU A 56 -8.30 11.34 4.79
C GLU A 56 -6.96 11.34 5.55
N GLY A 57 -6.34 12.52 5.65
CA GLY A 57 -5.05 12.67 6.33
C GLY A 57 -3.80 12.50 5.45
N ASP A 58 -3.94 12.31 4.13
CA ASP A 58 -2.82 12.13 3.18
C ASP A 58 -1.99 13.40 2.89
N ARG A 59 -2.26 14.51 3.61
CA ARG A 59 -1.61 15.82 3.47
C ARG A 59 -1.62 16.37 2.03
N GLY A 60 -2.51 15.88 1.17
CA GLY A 60 -2.59 16.23 -0.25
C GLY A 60 -1.45 15.67 -1.10
N ILE A 61 -0.66 14.72 -0.58
CA ILE A 61 0.48 14.14 -1.27
C ILE A 61 0.03 12.94 -2.10
N ARG A 62 0.22 13.04 -3.42
CA ARG A 62 -0.21 12.00 -4.35
C ARG A 62 0.87 10.96 -4.62
N PHE A 63 0.43 9.81 -5.10
CA PHE A 63 1.28 8.74 -5.59
C PHE A 63 2.27 9.25 -6.65
N GLU A 64 3.53 8.86 -6.49
CA GLU A 64 4.58 9.02 -7.50
C GLU A 64 5.32 7.71 -7.63
N MET A 65 5.49 7.25 -8.87
CA MET A 65 6.10 5.96 -9.13
C MET A 65 7.62 6.03 -8.91
N ARG A 66 8.17 5.09 -8.15
CA ARG A 66 9.63 4.98 -7.99
C ARG A 66 10.29 4.37 -9.23
N PRO A 67 11.56 4.73 -9.53
CA PRO A 67 12.34 4.02 -10.54
C PRO A 67 12.35 2.50 -10.29
N GLY A 68 11.99 1.69 -11.29
CA GLY A 68 11.87 0.23 -11.17
C GLY A 68 10.60 -0.27 -10.47
N GLY A 69 9.67 0.64 -10.15
CA GLY A 69 8.38 0.32 -9.50
C GLY A 69 7.37 -0.39 -10.41
N GLU A 70 7.65 -0.53 -11.71
CA GLU A 70 6.68 -1.04 -12.70
C GLU A 70 6.19 -2.45 -12.35
N ARG A 71 7.09 -3.33 -11.87
CA ARG A 71 6.73 -4.69 -11.47
C ARG A 71 5.79 -4.72 -10.26
N ALA A 72 6.02 -3.84 -9.29
CA ALA A 72 5.16 -3.73 -8.11
C ALA A 72 3.79 -3.17 -8.49
N LEU A 73 3.77 -2.15 -9.35
CA LEU A 73 2.53 -1.55 -9.84
C LEU A 73 1.69 -2.54 -10.63
N ALA A 74 2.30 -3.25 -11.59
CA ALA A 74 1.62 -4.28 -12.37
C ALA A 74 1.09 -5.42 -11.48
N SER A 75 1.80 -5.78 -10.40
CA SER A 75 1.33 -6.78 -9.44
C SER A 75 0.08 -6.30 -8.69
N TYR A 76 0.06 -5.04 -8.26
CA TYR A 76 -1.10 -4.41 -7.64
C TYR A 76 -2.30 -4.34 -8.59
N GLU A 77 -2.10 -3.86 -9.81
CA GLU A 77 -3.18 -3.70 -10.81
C GLU A 77 -3.82 -5.06 -11.16
N ARG A 78 -2.99 -6.11 -11.30
CA ARG A 78 -3.50 -7.49 -11.47
C ARG A 78 -4.28 -7.98 -10.26
N ALA A 79 -3.86 -7.64 -9.04
CA ALA A 79 -4.58 -8.02 -7.83
C ALA A 79 -5.93 -7.30 -7.73
N GLN A 80 -6.00 -6.03 -8.13
CA GLN A 80 -7.24 -5.25 -8.17
C GLN A 80 -8.20 -5.75 -9.24
N ALA A 81 -7.71 -6.10 -10.43
CA ALA A 81 -8.54 -6.68 -11.48
C ALA A 81 -9.27 -7.94 -10.98
N ARG A 82 -8.54 -8.88 -10.35
CA ARG A 82 -9.13 -10.08 -9.75
C ARG A 82 -10.15 -9.76 -8.66
N LYS A 83 -9.89 -8.76 -7.81
CA LYS A 83 -10.83 -8.32 -6.76
C LYS A 83 -12.12 -7.78 -7.37
N ARG A 84 -12.03 -6.95 -8.41
CA ARG A 84 -13.18 -6.38 -9.13
C ARG A 84 -13.98 -7.46 -9.86
N GLU A 85 -13.32 -8.47 -10.42
CA GLU A 85 -13.98 -9.61 -11.07
C GLU A 85 -14.74 -10.47 -10.06
N ALA A 86 -14.14 -10.78 -8.90
CA ALA A 86 -14.82 -11.51 -7.83
C ALA A 86 -16.07 -10.77 -7.33
N GLN A 87 -15.93 -9.46 -7.07
CA GLN A 87 -17.06 -8.61 -6.65
C GLN A 87 -18.22 -8.55 -7.66
N ARG A 88 -17.95 -8.77 -8.94
CA ARG A 88 -18.98 -8.81 -10.00
C ARG A 88 -19.68 -10.17 -10.12
N GLN A 89 -19.11 -11.23 -9.55
CA GLN A 89 -19.67 -12.58 -9.60
C GLN A 89 -20.52 -12.90 -8.36
N ASP A 90 -20.38 -12.11 -7.29
CA ASP A 90 -21.12 -12.24 -6.03
C ASP A 90 -22.34 -11.30 -5.91
N GLY A 91 -22.70 -10.57 -6.97
CA GLY A 91 -23.84 -9.63 -7.02
C GLY A 91 -24.75 -9.91 -8.20
#